data_AF-A0AAP0G8L7-F1
#
_entry.id   AF-A0AAP0G8L7-F1
#
_cell.length_a   1.000
_cell.length_b   1.000
_cell.length_c   1.000
_cell.angle_alpha   90.00
_cell.angle_beta   90.00
_cell.angle_gamma   90.00
#
_symmetry.space_group_name_H-M   'P 1'
#
loop_
_entity.id
_entity.type
_entity.pdbx_description
1 polymer ?
#
loop_
_entity_poly.entity_id
_entity_poly.type
_entity_poly.pdbx_seq_one_letter_code
_entity_poly.pdbx_strand_id
1 'polypeptide(L)' 'MGASPTISKPAPSLDFDTSIFKKEKANLAGHKEFTVRGGRDLFCLLSDAFKGIKQIGVLG' A
#
# COMPACT_ATOMS: atom_id res chain seq x y z
N MET A 1 32.13 19.26 -15.77
CA MET A 1 31.91 17.80 -15.85
C MET A 1 31.30 17.37 -14.52
N GLY A 2 30.00 17.04 -14.47
CA GLY A 2 29.34 16.54 -13.27
C GLY A 2 28.81 15.14 -13.56
N ALA A 3 29.25 14.15 -12.78
CA ALA A 3 28.87 12.75 -12.95
C ALA A 3 27.37 12.55 -12.69
N SER A 4 26.69 11.84 -13.59
CA SER A 4 25.29 11.46 -13.44
C SER A 4 25.17 10.38 -12.35
N PRO A 5 24.20 10.45 -11.42
CA PRO A 5 24.00 9.39 -10.45
C PRO A 5 23.62 8.09 -11.20
N THR A 6 24.36 7.02 -10.91
CA THR A 6 24.08 5.67 -11.40
C THR A 6 22.70 5.23 -10.88
N ILE A 7 21.69 5.30 -11.75
CA ILE A 7 20.32 4.82 -11.48
C ILE A 7 20.41 3.32 -11.19
N SER A 8 20.44 3.00 -9.90
CA SER A 8 20.70 1.67 -9.39
C SER A 8 19.37 0.94 -9.30
N LYS A 9 19.11 0.05 -10.28
CA LYS A 9 18.04 -0.97 -10.33
C LYS A 9 16.59 -0.44 -10.26
N PRO A 10 15.72 -0.73 -11.26
CA PRO A 10 14.30 -0.37 -11.15
C PRO A 10 13.70 -1.02 -9.90
N ALA A 11 12.91 -0.25 -9.15
CA ALA A 11 12.26 -0.73 -7.94
C ALA A 11 11.45 -2.00 -8.25
N PRO A 12 11.56 -3.06 -7.43
CA PRO A 12 10.79 -4.28 -7.66
C PRO A 12 9.29 -3.96 -7.63
N SER A 13 8.54 -4.48 -8.60
CA SER A 13 7.08 -4.39 -8.56
C SER A 13 6.57 -5.23 -7.39
N LEU A 14 6.11 -4.56 -6.33
CA LEU A 14 5.58 -5.18 -5.13
C LEU A 14 4.07 -5.35 -5.27
N ASP A 15 3.63 -6.58 -5.09
CA ASP A 15 2.24 -6.99 -5.16
C ASP A 15 1.80 -7.52 -3.81
N PHE A 16 0.57 -7.16 -3.40
CA PHE A 16 -0.09 -7.72 -2.22
C PHE A 16 -1.50 -8.19 -2.59
N ASP A 17 -1.99 -9.17 -1.86
CA ASP A 17 -3.37 -9.64 -1.94
C ASP A 17 -4.20 -9.02 -0.82
N THR A 18 -5.41 -8.59 -1.15
CA THR A 18 -6.36 -8.00 -0.22
C THR A 18 -7.74 -8.58 -0.50
N SER A 19 -8.41 -9.07 0.53
CA SER A 19 -9.78 -9.61 0.42
C SER A 19 -10.86 -8.61 0.86
N ILE A 20 -10.47 -7.58 1.62
CA ILE A 20 -11.41 -6.69 2.32
C ILE A 20 -11.38 -5.29 1.70
N PHE A 21 -10.18 -4.78 1.38
CA PHE A 21 -10.03 -3.47 0.73
C PHE A 21 -9.84 -3.61 -0.77
N LYS A 22 -10.30 -2.61 -1.51
CA LYS A 22 -10.12 -2.53 -2.96
C LYS A 22 -8.67 -2.18 -3.32
N LYS A 23 -8.00 -3.07 -4.04
CA LYS A 23 -6.69 -2.84 -4.66
C LYS A 23 -6.86 -1.95 -5.89
N GLU A 24 -6.16 -0.83 -5.93
CA GLU A 24 -6.12 0.10 -7.05
C GLU A 24 -4.74 0.05 -7.71
N LYS A 25 -4.70 0.03 -9.04
CA LYS A 25 -3.47 0.05 -9.81
C LYS A 25 -3.16 1.48 -10.25
N ALA A 26 -2.07 2.04 -9.75
CA ALA A 26 -1.56 3.33 -10.17
C ALA A 26 -0.43 3.16 -11.18
N ASN A 27 -0.34 4.06 -12.16
CA ASN A 27 0.80 4.17 -13.05
C ASN A 27 1.57 5.43 -12.69
N LEU A 28 2.75 5.26 -12.10
CA LEU A 28 3.60 6.37 -11.69
C LEU A 28 4.86 6.37 -12.56
N ALA A 29 4.97 7.37 -13.44
CA ALA A 29 6.11 7.54 -14.34
C ALA A 29 6.50 6.27 -15.14
N GLY A 30 5.51 5.46 -15.53
CA GLY A 30 5.72 4.21 -16.28
C GLY A 30 5.84 2.95 -15.41
N HIS A 31 5.88 3.09 -14.09
CA HIS A 31 5.88 1.99 -13.13
C HIS A 31 4.46 1.67 -12.69
N LYS A 32 4.11 0.38 -12.72
CA LYS A 32 2.83 -0.13 -12.22
C LYS A 32 2.97 -0.40 -10.73
N GLU A 33 2.20 0.31 -9.94
CA GLU A 33 2.16 0.17 -8.49
C GLU A 33 0.74 -0.17 -8.04
N PHE A 34 0.63 -0.82 -6.89
CA PHE A 34 -0.66 -1.14 -6.30
C PHE A 34 -0.82 -0.41 -4.98
N THR A 35 -1.99 0.20 -4.80
CA THR A 35 -2.32 1.02 -3.65
C THR A 35 -3.71 0.66 -3.13
N VAL A 36 -3.97 0.99 -1.87
CA VAL A 36 -5.33 1.00 -1.31
C VAL A 36 -5.62 2.44 -0.94
N ARG A 37 -6.65 3.02 -1.56
CA ARG A 37 -7.09 4.37 -1.20
C ARG A 37 -7.79 4.33 0.15
N GLY A 38 -7.38 5.19 1.06
CA GLY A 38 -8.06 5.39 2.35
C GLY A 38 -9.28 6.31 2.22
N GLY A 39 -10.11 6.33 3.27
CA GLY A 39 -11.31 7.17 3.35
C GLY A 39 -12.13 6.85 4.60
N ARG A 40 -12.91 7.82 5.10
CA ARG A 40 -13.80 7.61 6.27
C ARG A 40 -14.96 6.65 5.94
N ASP A 41 -15.33 6.59 4.67
CA ASP A 41 -16.29 5.64 4.11
C ASP A 41 -15.84 4.17 4.28
N LEU A 42 -14.54 3.93 4.36
CA LEU A 42 -13.97 2.59 4.53
C LEU A 42 -13.94 2.12 5.99
N PHE A 43 -14.36 2.95 6.95
CA PHE A 43 -14.33 2.59 8.37
C PHE A 43 -15.23 1.40 8.69
N CYS A 44 -16.32 1.21 7.94
CA CYS A 44 -17.18 0.04 8.07
C CYS A 44 -16.44 -1.27 7.80
N LEU A 45 -15.43 -1.26 6.92
CA LEU A 45 -14.63 -2.43 6.57
C LEU A 45 -13.57 -2.76 7.61
N LEU A 46 -13.28 -1.85 8.55
CA LEU A 46 -12.29 -2.08 9.60
C LEU A 46 -12.72 -3.20 10.55
N SER A 47 -14.01 -3.35 10.82
CA SER A 47 -14.52 -4.45 11.65
C SER A 47 -14.16 -5.81 11.06
N ASP A 48 -14.28 -5.95 9.73
CA ASP A 48 -13.89 -7.18 9.04
C ASP A 48 -12.37 -7.32 8.97
N ALA A 49 -11.65 -6.22 8.75
CA ALA A 49 -10.19 -6.21 8.68
C ALA A 49 -9.54 -6.62 10.02
N PHE A 50 -10.15 -6.24 11.14
CA PHE A 50 -9.68 -6.60 12.48
C PHE A 50 -10.39 -7.82 13.06
N LYS A 51 -11.06 -8.63 12.23
CA LYS A 51 -11.73 -9.85 12.69
C LYS A 51 -10.75 -10.77 13.39
N GLY A 52 -11.02 -11.07 14.66
CA GLY A 52 -10.16 -11.91 15.52
C GLY A 52 -9.20 -11.10 16.40
N ILE A 53 -9.03 -9.80 16.17
CA ILE A 53 -8.27 -8.91 17.05
C ILE A 53 -9.23 -8.31 18.08
N LYS A 54 -9.00 -8.62 19.35
CA LYS A 54 -9.85 -8.14 20.47
C LYS A 54 -9.35 -6.84 21.09
N GLN A 55 -8.05 -6.61 21.04
CA GLN A 55 -7.41 -5.43 21.61
C GLN A 55 -6.18 -5.05 20.78
N ILE A 56 -6.06 -3.75 20.48
CA ILE A 56 -4.86 -3.17 19.87
C ILE A 56 -4.24 -2.26 20.94
N GLY A 57 -3.08 -2.66 21.46
CA GLY A 57 -2.30 -1.85 22.40
C GLY A 57 -1.26 -1.04 21.65
N VAL A 58 -1.38 0.28 21.65
CA VAL A 58 -0.37 1.18 21.08
C VAL A 58 0.63 1.54 22.17
N LEU A 59 1.88 1.08 22.02
CA LEU A 59 2.98 1.39 22.92
C LEU A 59 3.77 2.57 22.33
N GLY A 60 3.96 3.61 23.13
CA GLY A 60 4.64 4.86 22.74
C GLY A 60 6.14 4.70 22.58
#